data_AF-A0A660Z5K6-F1
#
_entry.id   AF-A0A660Z5K6-F1
#
_cell.length_a   1.000
_cell.length_b   1.000
_cell.length_c   1.000
_cell.angle_alpha   90.00
_cell.angle_beta   90.00
_cell.angle_gamma   90.00
#
_symmetry.space_group_name_H-M   'P 1'
#
loop_
_entity.id
_entity.type
_entity.pdbx_description
1 polymer ?
#
loop_
_entity_poly.entity_id
_entity_poly.type
_entity_poly.pdbx_seq_one_letter_code
_entity_poly.pdbx_strand_id
1 'polypeptide(L)'
;RISIDVKDKHEHQTGNYSFYLAYTGPIGGVGANKNIKVDIANDEILCNDPVEKIVDNEYSDLKEEFTILSYTLEEIVAEKMRTLMQRTQPRDLYDIWYMFEDENKDIEDFIFNFQEKTKFKQLDPKQFTETILRKEASFKGRWETNLNQQIKDVPNFDDDWRSLGKHWRKYNKFIGS
;
A
#
# COMPACT_ATOMS: atom_id res chain seq x y z
N ARG A 1 -27.54 16.18 10.52
CA ARG A 1 -26.24 16.70 10.98
C ARG A 1 -25.32 15.51 11.23
N ILE A 2 -24.10 15.52 10.71
CA ILE A 2 -23.10 14.49 10.99
C ILE A 2 -22.33 14.96 12.25
N SER A 3 -22.12 14.06 13.22
CA SER A 3 -21.25 14.31 14.36
C SER A 3 -19.99 13.46 14.25
N ILE A 4 -18.84 14.03 14.58
CA ILE A 4 -17.53 13.37 14.50
C ILE A 4 -16.86 13.44 15.87
N ASP A 5 -16.24 12.34 16.29
CA ASP A 5 -15.48 12.23 17.53
C ASP A 5 -14.15 11.49 17.28
N VAL A 6 -13.07 11.88 17.97
CA VAL A 6 -11.75 11.28 17.81
C VAL A 6 -11.49 10.30 18.95
N LYS A 7 -11.24 9.03 18.62
CA LYS A 7 -11.03 7.93 19.57
C LYS A 7 -9.69 7.25 19.38
N ASP A 8 -9.27 6.51 20.41
CA ASP A 8 -8.14 5.57 20.38
C ASP A 8 -6.86 6.16 19.76
N LYS A 9 -6.49 7.35 20.24
CA LYS A 9 -5.29 8.07 19.81
C LYS A 9 -4.04 7.30 20.24
N HIS A 10 -3.16 7.03 19.29
CA HIS A 10 -1.90 6.34 19.51
C HIS A 10 -0.76 7.06 18.80
N GLU A 11 0.25 7.47 19.56
CA GLU A 11 1.49 8.04 19.05
C GLU A 11 2.62 7.00 19.18
N HIS A 12 3.26 6.68 18.08
CA HIS A 12 4.38 5.75 18.02
C HIS A 12 5.69 6.47 18.30
N GLN A 13 6.72 5.74 18.76
CA GLN A 13 8.04 6.32 19.07
C GLN A 13 8.72 6.99 17.87
N THR A 14 8.31 6.63 16.65
CA THR A 14 8.78 7.23 15.40
C THR A 14 8.09 8.56 15.06
N GLY A 15 7.16 9.03 15.90
CA GLY A 15 6.33 10.20 15.64
C GLY A 15 5.12 9.92 14.75
N ASN A 16 4.91 8.67 14.33
CA ASN A 16 3.71 8.28 13.59
C ASN A 16 2.50 8.31 14.51
N TYR A 17 1.39 8.82 13.99
CA TYR A 17 0.19 9.06 14.76
C TYR A 17 -0.99 8.32 14.14
N SER A 18 -1.79 7.65 14.95
CA SER A 18 -2.99 6.96 14.48
C SER A 18 -4.16 7.20 15.43
N PHE A 19 -5.36 7.29 14.88
CA PHE A 19 -6.59 7.48 15.64
C PHE A 19 -7.80 7.01 14.83
N TYR A 20 -8.95 6.92 15.48
CA TYR A 20 -10.21 6.58 14.84
C TYR A 20 -11.15 7.79 14.85
N LEU A 21 -11.67 8.15 13.68
CA LEU A 21 -12.78 9.09 13.54
C LEU A 21 -14.09 8.34 13.64
N ALA A 22 -14.73 8.38 14.80
CA ALA A 22 -16.08 7.85 14.97
C ALA A 22 -17.10 8.86 14.43
N TYR A 23 -18.07 8.39 13.63
CA TYR A 23 -19.07 9.27 13.04
C TYR A 23 -20.51 8.76 13.21
N THR A 24 -21.44 9.70 13.37
CA THR A 24 -22.90 9.42 13.42
C THR A 24 -23.59 10.12 12.26
N GLY A 25 -24.28 9.35 11.42
CA GLY A 25 -24.99 9.86 10.25
C GLY A 25 -26.35 10.51 10.55
N PRO A 26 -26.98 11.17 9.56
CA PRO A 26 -28.19 11.98 9.73
C PRO A 26 -29.43 11.21 10.20
N ILE A 27 -29.54 9.92 9.86
CA ILE A 27 -30.68 9.06 10.17
C ILE A 27 -30.62 8.56 11.63
N GLY A 28 -29.54 8.87 12.36
CA GLY A 28 -29.29 8.28 13.66
C GLY A 28 -28.94 6.80 13.54
N GLY A 29 -28.29 6.28 14.57
CA GLY A 29 -27.67 4.98 14.54
C GLY A 29 -26.47 5.01 15.47
N VAL A 30 -26.75 5.06 16.77
CA VAL A 30 -25.74 4.80 17.81
C VAL A 30 -25.53 3.29 17.79
N GLY A 31 -24.72 2.83 16.83
CA GLY A 31 -24.29 1.46 16.69
C GLY A 31 -22.77 1.46 16.63
N ALA A 32 -22.14 0.81 17.59
CA ALA A 32 -20.69 0.69 17.70
C ALA A 32 -20.08 0.25 16.34
N ASN A 33 -18.94 0.83 15.98
CA ASN A 33 -18.07 0.46 14.85
C ASN A 33 -18.22 1.26 13.53
N LYS A 34 -18.91 2.41 13.49
CA LYS A 34 -18.71 3.37 12.39
C LYS A 34 -17.52 4.27 12.70
N ASN A 35 -16.33 3.79 12.36
CA ASN A 35 -15.11 4.56 12.49
C ASN A 35 -14.28 4.51 11.21
N ILE A 36 -13.49 5.56 11.00
CA ILE A 36 -12.46 5.63 9.97
C ILE A 36 -11.14 5.66 10.71
N LYS A 37 -10.28 4.66 10.49
CA LYS A 37 -8.92 4.70 10.99
C LYS A 37 -8.12 5.70 10.16
N VAL A 38 -7.46 6.63 10.83
CA VAL A 38 -6.54 7.60 10.21
C VAL A 38 -5.15 7.28 10.72
N ASP A 39 -4.21 7.10 9.79
CA ASP A 39 -2.80 6.92 10.06
C ASP A 39 -2.04 8.10 9.42
N ILE A 40 -1.21 8.78 10.20
CA ILE A 40 -0.36 9.90 9.79
C ILE A 40 1.09 9.48 10.01
N ALA A 41 1.84 9.38 8.90
CA ALA A 41 3.25 9.04 8.94
C ALA A 41 4.10 10.32 8.93
N ASN A 42 5.02 10.43 9.90
CA ASN A 42 6.01 11.50 9.99
C ASN A 42 7.44 11.00 9.75
N ASP A 43 7.60 9.68 9.58
CA ASP A 43 8.87 9.03 9.37
C ASP A 43 9.03 8.54 7.93
N GLU A 44 8.49 9.26 6.95
CA GLU A 44 8.55 8.92 5.52
C GLU A 44 9.13 10.08 4.69
N ILE A 45 9.74 9.75 3.55
CA ILE A 45 10.13 10.75 2.54
C ILE A 45 9.17 10.70 1.35
N LEU A 46 8.94 11.88 0.77
CA LEU A 46 8.27 12.05 -0.51
C LEU A 46 9.32 12.27 -1.60
N CYS A 47 9.39 11.37 -2.59
CA CYS A 47 10.30 11.52 -3.73
C CYS A 47 9.70 12.41 -4.82
N ASN A 48 8.37 12.35 -4.97
CA ASN A 48 7.60 13.15 -5.92
C ASN A 48 6.66 14.12 -5.20
N ASP A 49 6.35 15.24 -5.86
CA ASP A 49 5.27 16.13 -5.41
C ASP A 49 3.91 15.41 -5.50
N PRO A 50 2.98 15.66 -4.57
CA PRO A 50 1.64 15.11 -4.63
C PRO A 50 0.88 15.63 -5.86
N VAL A 51 0.00 14.79 -6.40
CA VAL A 51 -0.83 15.10 -7.57
C VAL A 51 -2.30 15.23 -7.18
N GLU A 52 -3.00 16.17 -7.79
CA GLU A 52 -4.46 16.26 -7.64
C GLU A 52 -5.13 15.08 -8.35
N LYS A 53 -6.00 14.38 -7.64
CA LYS A 53 -6.84 13.31 -8.16
C LYS A 53 -8.30 13.66 -7.90
N ILE A 54 -9.14 13.41 -8.91
CA ILE A 54 -10.59 13.48 -8.75
C ILE A 54 -11.01 12.28 -7.89
N VAL A 55 -11.85 12.53 -6.90
CA VAL A 55 -12.43 11.49 -6.05
C VAL A 55 -13.54 10.81 -6.83
N ASP A 56 -13.40 9.50 -7.05
CA ASP A 56 -14.45 8.71 -7.69
C ASP A 56 -15.72 8.72 -6.81
N ASN A 57 -16.83 9.07 -7.43
CA ASN A 57 -18.12 9.21 -6.76
C ASN A 57 -19.17 8.31 -7.41
N GLU A 58 -19.67 7.34 -6.65
CA GLU A 58 -20.77 6.45 -7.08
C GLU A 58 -22.16 6.96 -6.68
N TYR A 59 -22.24 8.07 -5.91
CA TYR A 59 -23.50 8.63 -5.44
C TYR A 59 -24.14 9.51 -6.53
N SER A 60 -25.22 8.99 -7.13
CA SER A 60 -25.95 9.66 -8.23
C SER A 60 -26.53 11.04 -7.88
N ASP A 61 -26.73 11.32 -6.59
CA ASP A 61 -27.26 12.57 -6.06
C ASP A 61 -26.17 13.60 -5.75
N LEU A 62 -24.90 13.18 -5.70
CA LEU A 62 -23.76 14.06 -5.49
C LEU A 62 -23.20 14.49 -6.86
N LYS A 63 -23.49 15.74 -7.25
CA LYS A 63 -23.09 16.31 -8.56
C LYS A 63 -21.77 17.08 -8.53
N GLU A 64 -21.23 17.30 -7.34
CA GLU A 64 -19.99 18.04 -7.14
C GLU A 64 -18.80 17.10 -7.38
N GLU A 65 -17.79 17.60 -8.09
CA GLU A 65 -16.51 16.93 -8.21
C GLU A 65 -15.60 17.40 -7.07
N PHE A 66 -14.96 16.44 -6.42
CA PHE A 66 -13.99 16.72 -5.35
C PHE A 66 -12.60 16.30 -5.83
N THR A 67 -11.61 17.10 -5.49
CA THR A 67 -10.20 16.75 -5.70
C THR A 67 -9.50 16.52 -4.37
N ILE A 68 -8.52 15.63 -4.39
CA ILE A 68 -7.64 15.36 -3.25
C ILE A 68 -6.18 15.29 -3.73
N LEU A 69 -5.27 15.78 -2.91
CA LEU A 69 -3.84 15.53 -3.12
C LEU A 69 -3.54 14.08 -2.77
N SER A 70 -3.03 13.34 -3.76
CA SER A 70 -2.66 11.94 -3.63
C SER A 70 -1.21 11.74 -4.06
N TYR A 71 -0.63 10.62 -3.65
CA TYR A 71 0.67 10.19 -4.12
C TYR A 71 0.62 9.84 -5.61
N THR A 72 1.75 10.05 -6.28
CA THR A 72 1.96 9.52 -7.63
C THR A 72 1.97 7.98 -7.59
N LEU A 73 1.70 7.34 -8.73
CA LEU A 73 1.75 5.88 -8.79
C LEU A 73 3.15 5.37 -8.45
N GLU A 74 4.17 6.09 -8.90
CA GLU A 74 5.57 5.79 -8.69
C GLU A 74 5.92 5.78 -7.20
N GLU A 75 5.41 6.78 -6.46
CA GLU A 75 5.56 6.89 -5.01
C GLU A 75 4.90 5.71 -4.28
N ILE A 76 3.67 5.34 -4.67
CA ILE A 76 2.89 4.25 -4.06
C ILE A 76 3.57 2.90 -4.27
N VAL A 77 3.96 2.58 -5.51
CA VAL A 77 4.56 1.29 -5.86
C VAL A 77 5.94 1.15 -5.22
N ALA A 78 6.77 2.19 -5.27
CA ALA A 78 8.07 2.20 -4.60
C ALA A 78 7.95 1.97 -3.09
N GLU A 79 6.95 2.58 -2.45
CA GLU A 79 6.68 2.38 -1.03
C GLU A 79 6.23 0.96 -0.71
N LYS A 80 5.36 0.36 -1.53
CA LYS A 80 4.94 -1.04 -1.38
C LYS A 80 6.13 -1.99 -1.54
N MET A 81 6.99 -1.78 -2.54
CA MET A 81 8.22 -2.55 -2.72
C MET A 81 9.10 -2.47 -1.46
N ARG A 82 9.40 -1.26 -0.97
CA ARG A 82 10.22 -1.09 0.24
C ARG A 82 9.56 -1.73 1.48
N THR A 83 8.24 -1.67 1.58
CA THR A 83 7.48 -2.29 2.68
C THR A 83 7.58 -3.82 2.67
N LEU A 84 7.68 -4.47 1.50
CA LEU A 84 7.94 -5.92 1.39
C LEU A 84 9.27 -6.34 1.99
N MET A 85 10.25 -5.43 2.12
CA MET A 85 11.48 -5.71 2.86
C MET A 85 11.25 -5.73 4.37
N GLN A 86 10.39 -4.85 4.87
CA GLN A 86 10.19 -4.63 6.31
C GLN A 86 9.18 -5.60 6.94
N ARG A 87 8.10 -5.94 6.24
CA ARG A 87 7.02 -6.81 6.76
C ARG A 87 6.63 -7.89 5.76
N THR A 88 5.71 -8.76 6.17
CA THR A 88 5.17 -9.84 5.34
C THR A 88 3.65 -9.74 5.36
N GLN A 89 3.12 -8.91 4.47
CA GLN A 89 1.68 -8.69 4.29
C GLN A 89 1.28 -9.11 2.87
N PRO A 90 0.49 -10.19 2.69
CA PRO A 90 0.09 -10.70 1.37
C PRO A 90 -0.48 -9.65 0.43
N ARG A 91 -1.23 -8.69 0.96
CA ARG A 91 -1.81 -7.60 0.17
C ARG A 91 -0.77 -6.68 -0.47
N ASP A 92 0.32 -6.35 0.24
CA ASP A 92 1.39 -5.54 -0.36
C ASP A 92 2.03 -6.29 -1.54
N LEU A 93 2.14 -7.62 -1.45
CA LEU A 93 2.69 -8.46 -2.53
C LEU A 93 1.68 -8.59 -3.69
N TYR A 94 0.40 -8.75 -3.39
CA TYR A 94 -0.68 -8.76 -4.37
C TYR A 94 -0.73 -7.43 -5.15
N ASP A 95 -0.65 -6.29 -4.47
CA ASP A 95 -0.66 -4.99 -5.13
C ASP A 95 0.54 -4.85 -6.09
N ILE A 96 1.73 -5.34 -5.73
CA ILE A 96 2.89 -5.33 -6.62
C ILE A 96 2.70 -6.28 -7.81
N TRP A 97 2.18 -7.48 -7.59
CA TRP A 97 1.83 -8.41 -8.65
C TRP A 97 0.82 -7.78 -9.61
N TYR A 98 -0.25 -7.19 -9.10
CA TYR A 98 -1.30 -6.55 -9.88
C TYR A 98 -0.73 -5.44 -10.76
N MET A 99 0.12 -4.58 -10.19
CA MET A 99 0.74 -3.50 -10.95
C MET A 99 1.65 -4.00 -12.08
N PHE A 100 2.41 -5.08 -11.87
CA PHE A 100 3.40 -5.54 -12.85
C PHE A 100 2.87 -6.58 -13.85
N GLU A 101 1.88 -7.39 -13.47
CA GLU A 101 1.28 -8.41 -14.33
C GLU A 101 -0.01 -7.96 -14.99
N ASP A 102 -0.95 -7.38 -14.23
CA ASP A 102 -2.27 -7.01 -14.76
C ASP A 102 -2.21 -5.64 -15.47
N GLU A 103 -1.65 -4.65 -14.78
CA GLU A 103 -1.46 -3.29 -15.28
C GLU A 103 -0.22 -3.12 -16.19
N ASN A 104 0.56 -4.20 -16.38
CA ASN A 104 1.74 -4.26 -17.24
C ASN A 104 2.75 -3.12 -17.01
N LYS A 105 2.90 -2.65 -15.76
CA LYS A 105 3.90 -1.63 -15.42
C LYS A 105 5.29 -2.23 -15.37
N ASP A 106 6.28 -1.45 -15.76
CA ASP A 106 7.66 -1.88 -15.74
C ASP A 106 8.28 -1.61 -14.36
N ILE A 107 8.90 -2.63 -13.74
CA ILE A 107 9.57 -2.48 -12.46
C ILE A 107 10.63 -1.37 -12.48
N GLU A 108 11.27 -1.13 -13.64
CA GLU A 108 12.30 -0.10 -13.82
C GLU A 108 11.78 1.32 -13.57
N ASP A 109 10.48 1.58 -13.83
CA ASP A 109 9.85 2.88 -13.63
C ASP A 109 9.82 3.29 -12.14
N PHE A 110 9.96 2.33 -11.23
CA PHE A 110 9.82 2.53 -9.79
C PHE A 110 11.14 2.49 -9.02
N ILE A 111 12.24 2.07 -9.66
CA ILE A 111 13.51 1.76 -8.96
C ILE A 111 14.09 3.00 -8.29
N PHE A 112 14.02 4.17 -8.92
CA PHE A 112 14.59 5.40 -8.37
C PHE A 112 13.95 5.77 -7.01
N ASN A 113 12.62 5.94 -6.97
CA ASN A 113 11.89 6.23 -5.73
C ASN A 113 12.06 5.10 -4.71
N PHE A 114 12.08 3.85 -5.17
CA PHE A 114 12.31 2.69 -4.31
C PHE A 114 13.67 2.76 -3.62
N GLN A 115 14.74 3.09 -4.35
CA GLN A 115 16.09 3.20 -3.78
C GLN A 115 16.17 4.30 -2.73
N GLU A 116 15.62 5.47 -3.01
CA GLU A 116 15.63 6.60 -2.08
C GLU A 116 14.85 6.27 -0.81
N LYS A 117 13.62 5.73 -0.93
CA LYS A 117 12.80 5.31 0.21
C LYS A 117 13.47 4.19 1.03
N THR A 118 14.15 3.26 0.37
CA THR A 118 14.84 2.14 1.01
C THR A 118 16.06 2.62 1.80
N LYS A 119 16.89 3.49 1.22
CA LYS A 119 18.03 4.12 1.91
C LYS A 119 17.58 4.97 3.09
N PHE A 120 16.49 5.73 2.95
CA PHE A 120 15.95 6.54 4.03
C PHE A 120 15.53 5.69 5.24
N LYS A 121 14.98 4.50 5.00
CA LYS A 121 14.66 3.50 6.04
C LYS A 121 15.87 2.66 6.48
N GLN A 122 17.09 3.02 6.07
CA GLN A 122 18.35 2.35 6.41
C GLN A 122 18.40 0.88 5.98
N LEU A 123 17.75 0.57 4.86
CA LEU A 123 17.76 -0.74 4.22
C LEU A 123 18.68 -0.71 2.99
N ASP A 124 19.21 -1.87 2.59
CA ASP A 124 20.01 -2.01 1.37
C ASP A 124 19.14 -2.48 0.19
N PRO A 125 18.91 -1.65 -0.85
CA PRO A 125 18.19 -2.04 -2.06
C PRO A 125 18.71 -3.35 -2.68
N LYS A 126 20.00 -3.64 -2.57
CA LYS A 126 20.59 -4.87 -3.15
C LYS A 126 20.05 -6.14 -2.50
N GLN A 127 19.53 -6.05 -1.28
CA GLN A 127 18.96 -7.18 -0.54
C GLN A 127 17.47 -7.40 -0.83
N PHE A 128 16.83 -6.57 -1.65
CA PHE A 128 15.39 -6.59 -1.91
C PHE A 128 14.89 -7.98 -2.34
N THR A 129 15.44 -8.50 -3.45
CA THR A 129 15.01 -9.78 -4.03
C THR A 129 15.24 -10.94 -3.06
N GLU A 130 16.42 -11.03 -2.44
CA GLU A 130 16.73 -12.08 -1.48
C GLU A 130 15.78 -12.05 -0.27
N THR A 131 15.50 -10.85 0.24
CA THR A 131 14.61 -10.65 1.38
C THR A 131 13.19 -11.10 1.08
N ILE A 132 12.67 -10.80 -0.12
CA ILE A 132 11.34 -11.25 -0.54
C ILE A 132 11.31 -12.77 -0.71
N LEU A 133 12.29 -13.34 -1.43
CA LEU A 133 12.31 -14.79 -1.70
C LEU A 133 12.35 -15.62 -0.42
N ARG A 134 13.08 -15.16 0.61
CA ARG A 134 13.10 -15.82 1.93
C ARG A 134 11.73 -15.84 2.63
N LYS A 135 10.79 -14.97 2.24
CA LYS A 135 9.45 -14.84 2.83
C LYS A 135 8.38 -15.67 2.10
N GLU A 136 8.71 -16.42 1.05
CA GLU A 136 7.77 -17.18 0.21
C GLU A 136 6.77 -18.01 1.02
N ALA A 137 7.26 -18.90 1.90
CA ALA A 137 6.42 -19.77 2.70
C ALA A 137 5.48 -18.99 3.63
N SER A 138 5.93 -17.82 4.13
CA SER A 138 5.12 -16.95 4.99
C SER A 138 4.03 -16.21 4.21
N PHE A 139 4.32 -15.79 2.97
CA PHE A 139 3.29 -15.25 2.09
C PHE A 139 2.26 -16.32 1.72
N LYS A 140 2.73 -17.50 1.28
CA LYS A 140 1.86 -18.63 0.92
C LYS A 140 0.89 -19.00 2.03
N GLY A 141 1.38 -19.18 3.25
CA GLY A 141 0.55 -19.56 4.40
C GLY A 141 -0.47 -18.50 4.83
N ARG A 142 -0.37 -17.27 4.35
CA ARG A 142 -1.25 -16.14 4.71
C ARG A 142 -2.07 -15.62 3.53
N TRP A 143 -1.81 -16.10 2.31
CA TRP A 143 -2.33 -15.52 1.08
C TRP A 143 -3.85 -15.44 1.07
N GLU A 144 -4.52 -16.60 1.11
CA GLU A 144 -5.98 -16.67 1.05
C GLU A 144 -6.66 -15.96 2.21
N THR A 145 -6.19 -16.18 3.44
CA THR A 145 -6.82 -15.63 4.66
C THR A 145 -6.72 -14.11 4.77
N ASN A 146 -5.72 -13.48 4.16
CA ASN A 146 -5.56 -12.02 4.17
C ASN A 146 -6.26 -11.35 2.99
N LEU A 147 -6.34 -12.03 1.85
CA LEU A 147 -6.88 -11.47 0.62
C LEU A 147 -8.40 -11.70 0.46
N ASN A 148 -8.96 -12.81 0.95
CA ASN A 148 -10.38 -13.14 0.76
C ASN A 148 -11.37 -12.13 1.40
N GLN A 149 -10.90 -11.28 2.32
CA GLN A 149 -11.69 -10.20 2.92
C GLN A 149 -11.69 -8.92 2.07
N GLN A 150 -10.83 -8.83 1.06
CA GLN A 150 -10.51 -7.60 0.34
C GLN A 150 -10.69 -7.73 -1.18
N ILE A 151 -10.47 -8.92 -1.73
CA ILE A 151 -10.66 -9.21 -3.16
C ILE A 151 -11.62 -10.40 -3.32
N LYS A 152 -12.45 -10.33 -4.36
CA LYS A 152 -13.51 -11.30 -4.61
C LYS A 152 -12.94 -12.66 -5.03
N ASP A 153 -12.03 -12.64 -5.99
CA ASP A 153 -11.43 -13.83 -6.58
C ASP A 153 -9.93 -13.80 -6.27
N VAL A 154 -9.54 -14.50 -5.21
CA VAL A 154 -8.12 -14.57 -4.80
C VAL A 154 -7.35 -15.44 -5.80
N PRO A 155 -6.32 -14.90 -6.47
CA PRO A 155 -5.53 -15.67 -7.43
C PRO A 155 -4.67 -16.74 -6.74
N ASN A 156 -4.25 -17.75 -7.51
CA ASN A 156 -3.40 -18.82 -7.01
C ASN A 156 -2.00 -18.27 -6.68
N PHE A 157 -1.59 -18.42 -5.41
CA PHE A 157 -0.30 -17.92 -4.94
C PHE A 157 0.90 -18.43 -5.75
N ASP A 158 0.94 -19.72 -6.10
CA ASP A 158 2.11 -20.32 -6.76
C ASP A 158 2.28 -19.79 -8.18
N ASP A 159 1.18 -19.46 -8.86
CA ASP A 159 1.22 -18.88 -10.21
C ASP A 159 1.64 -17.41 -10.18
N ASP A 160 1.07 -16.62 -9.27
CA ASP A 160 1.41 -15.21 -9.08
C ASP A 160 2.87 -15.06 -8.64
N TRP A 161 3.32 -15.86 -7.68
CA TRP A 161 4.70 -15.87 -7.21
C TRP A 161 5.68 -16.18 -8.34
N ARG A 162 5.35 -17.17 -9.19
CA ARG A 162 6.17 -17.53 -10.34
C ARG A 162 6.24 -16.39 -11.37
N SER A 163 5.13 -15.71 -11.62
CA SER A 163 5.06 -14.60 -12.58
C SER A 163 5.97 -13.43 -12.19
N LEU A 164 6.00 -13.08 -10.89
CA LEU A 164 6.88 -12.04 -10.33
C LEU A 164 8.38 -12.30 -10.54
N GLY A 165 8.76 -13.57 -10.73
CA GLY A 165 10.16 -13.96 -10.93
C GLY A 165 10.85 -13.25 -12.11
N LYS A 166 10.11 -12.87 -13.17
CA LYS A 166 10.70 -12.11 -14.30
C LYS A 166 11.05 -10.66 -13.89
N HIS A 167 10.24 -10.04 -13.04
CA HIS A 167 10.47 -8.68 -12.53
C HIS A 167 11.64 -8.64 -11.56
N TRP A 168 11.75 -9.63 -10.67
CA TRP A 168 12.90 -9.77 -9.77
C TRP A 168 14.22 -9.92 -10.52
N ARG A 169 14.23 -10.71 -11.60
CA ARG A 169 15.40 -10.82 -12.49
C ARG A 169 15.73 -9.50 -13.17
N LYS A 170 14.72 -8.74 -13.59
CA LYS A 170 14.91 -7.43 -14.23
C LYS A 170 15.50 -6.43 -13.25
N TYR A 171 14.93 -6.32 -12.05
CA TYR A 171 15.45 -5.52 -10.95
C TYR A 171 16.90 -5.84 -10.61
N ASN A 172 17.24 -7.13 -10.47
CA ASN A 172 18.62 -7.54 -10.15
C ASN A 172 19.63 -7.15 -11.24
N LYS A 173 19.22 -7.15 -12.52
CA LYS A 173 20.08 -6.67 -13.61
C LYS A 173 20.33 -5.17 -13.50
N PHE A 174 19.29 -4.40 -13.21
CA PHE A 174 19.38 -2.94 -13.08
C PHE A 174 20.21 -2.49 -11.87
N ILE A 175 20.12 -3.21 -10.75
CA ILE A 175 20.87 -2.88 -9.52
C ILE A 175 22.31 -3.45 -9.52
N GLY A 176 22.52 -4.51 -10.29
CA GLY A 176 23.83 -5.15 -10.47
C GLY A 176 24.71 -4.47 -11.52
N SER A 177 24.12 -3.73 -12.46
CA SER A 177 24.81 -2.85 -13.42
C SER A 177 25.25 -1.54 -12.77
#